data_AF-A0A7X6ZY95-F1
#
_entry.id   AF-A0A7X6ZY95-F1
#
_cell.length_a   1.000
_cell.length_b   1.000
_cell.length_c   1.000
_cell.angle_alpha   90.00
_cell.angle_beta   90.00
_cell.angle_gamma   90.00
#
_symmetry.space_group_name_H-M   'P 1'
#
loop_
_entity.id
_entity.type
_entity.pdbx_description
1 polymer ?
#
loop_
_entity_poly.entity_id
_entity_poly.type
_entity_poly.pdbx_seq_one_letter_code
_entity_poly.pdbx_strand_id
1 'polypeptide(L)'
;MLRKDGMVFLRRRPSQGLWADFEEFPWNAAPLEKSSCPVPCPLNGSFSSLGRVQSSFTRWRLTLEVLLFDGENLPDFVSSPGRWVKGEELEGLPLPGPSRKVRELLFAAGIISVR
;
A
#
# COMPACT_ATOMS: atom_id res chain seq x y z
N MET A 1 -0.68 0.77 5.19
CA MET A 1 -0.55 0.72 6.66
C MET A 1 0.19 1.95 7.12
N LEU A 2 -0.26 2.54 8.24
CA LEU A 2 0.30 3.75 8.81
C LEU A 2 0.73 3.45 10.25
N ARG A 3 1.94 3.89 10.63
CA ARG A 3 2.37 3.89 12.03
C ARG A 3 2.05 5.23 12.68
N LYS A 4 1.94 5.23 14.02
CA LYS A 4 1.71 6.44 14.84
C LYS A 4 2.76 7.54 14.63
N ASP A 5 3.96 7.19 14.16
CA ASP A 5 5.05 8.13 13.83
C ASP A 5 4.93 8.73 12.41
N GLY A 6 3.85 8.45 11.68
CA GLY A 6 3.60 8.95 10.32
C GLY A 6 4.34 8.16 9.24
N MET A 7 5.01 7.05 9.58
CA MET A 7 5.65 6.20 8.58
C MET A 7 4.64 5.29 7.90
N VAL A 8 4.87 5.00 6.63
CA VAL A 8 4.08 4.01 5.87
C VAL A 8 4.93 2.84 5.43
N PHE A 9 4.30 1.67 5.37
CA PHE A 9 4.96 0.46 4.91
C PHE A 9 4.83 0.31 3.40
N LEU A 10 5.96 0.08 2.74
CA LEU A 10 6.05 -0.36 1.36
C LEU A 10 6.64 -1.77 1.30
N ARG A 11 6.11 -2.61 0.42
CA ARG A 11 6.73 -3.89 0.06
C ARG A 11 7.53 -3.75 -1.23
N ARG A 12 8.60 -4.51 -1.37
CA ARG A 12 9.31 -4.68 -2.63
C ARG A 12 8.65 -5.79 -3.45
N ARG A 13 8.38 -5.52 -4.72
CA ARG A 13 7.86 -6.54 -5.65
C ARG A 13 8.94 -7.55 -6.00
N PRO A 14 8.57 -8.79 -6.39
CA PRO A 14 9.50 -9.78 -6.90
C PRO A 14 10.38 -9.21 -8.03
N SER A 15 11.57 -9.78 -8.23
CA SER A 15 12.53 -9.33 -9.26
C SER A 15 12.11 -9.66 -10.71
N GLN A 16 10.92 -10.23 -10.90
CA GLN A 16 10.41 -10.65 -12.19
C GLN A 16 8.92 -10.29 -12.32
N GLY A 17 8.47 -10.05 -13.55
CA GLY A 17 7.08 -9.76 -13.87
C GLY A 17 6.72 -8.27 -13.84
N LEU A 18 5.43 -7.98 -13.67
CA LEU A 18 4.92 -6.61 -13.70
C LEU A 18 5.51 -5.81 -12.53
N TRP A 19 6.18 -4.70 -12.90
CA TRP A 19 6.87 -3.80 -11.97
C TRP A 19 7.92 -4.51 -11.10
N ALA A 20 8.69 -5.38 -11.72
CA ALA A 20 9.83 -6.02 -11.09
C ALA A 20 10.68 -4.99 -10.32
N ASP A 21 11.07 -5.34 -9.09
CA ASP A 21 11.91 -4.55 -8.19
C ASP A 21 11.35 -3.19 -7.70
N PHE A 22 10.18 -2.75 -8.16
CA PHE A 22 9.54 -1.56 -7.60
C PHE A 22 9.07 -1.79 -6.17
N GLU A 23 9.05 -0.71 -5.40
CA GLU A 23 8.32 -0.66 -4.14
C GLU A 23 6.85 -0.28 -4.38
N GLU A 24 5.95 -0.82 -3.57
CA GLU A 24 4.53 -0.52 -3.64
C GLU A 24 3.84 -0.61 -2.27
N PHE A 25 2.70 0.07 -2.14
CA PHE A 25 1.81 -0.16 -1.00
C PHE A 25 1.29 -1.59 -1.06
N PRO A 26 1.20 -2.31 0.08
CA PRO A 26 0.61 -3.63 0.10
C PRO A 26 -0.84 -3.59 -0.37
N TRP A 27 -1.17 -4.44 -1.33
CA TRP A 27 -2.53 -4.63 -1.81
C TRP A 27 -2.75 -6.11 -2.13
N ASN A 28 -4.01 -6.51 -2.04
CA ASN A 28 -4.49 -7.84 -2.43
C ASN A 28 -5.62 -7.66 -3.44
N ALA A 29 -5.61 -8.45 -4.52
CA ALA A 29 -6.81 -8.60 -5.34
C ALA A 29 -7.79 -9.47 -4.57
N ALA A 30 -9.07 -9.10 -4.57
CA ALA A 30 -10.10 -10.08 -4.26
C ALA A 30 -9.92 -11.25 -5.24
N PRO A 31 -9.82 -12.48 -4.76
CA PRO A 31 -9.73 -13.64 -5.64
C PRO A 31 -11.00 -13.71 -6.51
N LEU A 32 -10.84 -14.16 -7.76
CA LEU A 32 -11.92 -14.27 -8.76
C LEU A 32 -13.07 -15.17 -8.27
N GLU A 33 -12.77 -16.12 -7.40
CA GLU A 33 -13.74 -16.82 -6.56
C GLU A 33 -13.41 -16.56 -5.09
N LYS A 34 -14.40 -16.63 -4.19
CA LYS A 34 -14.21 -16.37 -2.75
C LYS A 34 -13.13 -17.28 -2.14
N SER A 35 -11.87 -16.90 -2.23
CA SER A 35 -10.83 -17.38 -1.34
C SER A 35 -10.62 -16.37 -0.21
N SER A 36 -10.37 -16.92 0.97
CA SER A 36 -10.12 -16.20 2.21
C SER A 36 -9.10 -15.09 1.98
N CYS A 37 -9.48 -13.87 2.35
CA CYS A 37 -8.64 -12.66 2.32
C CYS A 37 -7.20 -13.00 2.71
N PRO A 38 -6.18 -12.75 1.86
CA PRO A 38 -4.81 -13.18 2.13
C PRO A 38 -4.08 -12.21 3.06
N VAL A 39 -4.79 -11.51 3.94
CA VAL A 39 -4.16 -10.81 5.07
C VAL A 39 -3.92 -11.89 6.12
N PRO A 40 -2.70 -12.47 6.20
CA PRO A 40 -2.44 -13.58 7.08
C PRO A 40 -2.14 -12.99 8.45
N CYS A 41 -3.16 -12.89 9.30
CA CYS A 41 -3.17 -12.60 10.73
C CYS A 41 -4.35 -11.66 11.05
N PRO A 42 -5.15 -11.89 12.10
CA PRO A 42 -6.09 -10.88 12.57
C PRO A 42 -5.33 -9.61 12.93
N LEU A 43 -5.45 -8.61 12.06
CA LEU A 43 -4.98 -7.27 12.32
C LEU A 43 -5.86 -6.67 13.42
N ASN A 44 -5.31 -6.53 14.63
CA ASN A 44 -5.99 -5.85 15.74
C ASN A 44 -5.87 -4.34 15.53
N GLY A 45 -6.86 -3.77 14.85
CA GLY A 45 -6.92 -2.35 14.57
C GLY A 45 -8.19 -1.96 13.82
N SER A 46 -8.22 -0.72 13.38
CA SER A 46 -9.32 -0.14 12.61
C SER A 46 -8.88 0.12 11.18
N PHE A 47 -9.84 -0.02 10.25
CA PHE A 47 -9.67 0.40 8.87
C PHE A 47 -10.57 1.60 8.60
N SER A 48 -10.02 2.62 7.96
CA SER A 48 -10.78 3.74 7.41
C SER A 48 -10.53 3.88 5.91
N SER A 49 -11.58 4.17 5.16
CA SER A 49 -11.46 4.36 3.71
C SER A 49 -10.91 5.75 3.42
N LEU A 50 -9.88 5.82 2.56
CA LEU A 50 -9.32 7.06 2.03
C LEU A 50 -9.84 7.37 0.61
N GLY A 51 -10.70 6.50 0.07
CA GLY A 51 -11.27 6.61 -1.26
C GLY A 51 -10.71 5.57 -2.23
N ARG A 52 -10.78 5.87 -3.53
CA ARG A 52 -10.43 4.92 -4.60
C ARG A 52 -9.40 5.50 -5.54
N VAL A 53 -8.49 4.65 -6.02
CA VAL A 53 -7.61 4.95 -7.14
C VAL A 53 -7.91 4.03 -8.30
N GLN A 54 -7.82 4.58 -9.52
CA GLN A 54 -8.01 3.82 -10.76
C GLN A 54 -6.74 3.87 -11.60
N SER A 55 -6.35 2.75 -12.19
CA SER A 55 -5.22 2.70 -13.12
C SER A 55 -5.55 1.78 -14.29
N SER A 56 -5.25 2.25 -15.49
CA SER A 56 -5.43 1.50 -16.73
C SER A 56 -4.09 1.00 -17.24
N PHE A 57 -4.10 -0.23 -17.73
CA PHE A 57 -3.06 -0.89 -18.49
C PHE A 57 -3.64 -1.26 -19.85
N THR A 58 -2.79 -1.62 -20.80
CA THR A 58 -3.21 -1.97 -22.17
C THR A 58 -4.36 -2.98 -22.21
N ARG A 59 -4.42 -3.92 -21.26
CA ARG A 59 -5.47 -4.96 -21.19
C ARG A 59 -6.33 -4.96 -19.93
N TRP A 60 -6.02 -4.10 -18.95
CA TRP A 60 -6.58 -4.21 -17.61
C TRP A 60 -6.96 -2.85 -17.05
N ARG A 61 -8.03 -2.79 -16.26
CA ARG A 61 -8.34 -1.63 -15.43
C ARG A 61 -8.39 -2.08 -13.98
N LEU A 62 -7.55 -1.48 -13.15
CA LEU A 62 -7.54 -1.70 -11.71
C LEU A 62 -8.31 -0.58 -11.04
N THR A 63 -9.26 -0.93 -10.19
CA THR A 63 -9.84 -0.03 -9.19
C THR A 63 -9.43 -0.56 -7.83
N LEU A 64 -8.72 0.25 -7.06
CA LEU A 64 -8.30 -0.10 -5.71
C LEU A 64 -9.05 0.79 -4.73
N GLU A 65 -9.67 0.18 -3.73
CA GLU A 65 -10.08 0.89 -2.53
C GLU A 65 -8.86 1.06 -1.62
N VAL A 66 -8.60 2.29 -1.23
CA VAL A 66 -7.46 2.65 -0.39
C VAL A 66 -7.94 2.67 1.05
N LEU A 67 -7.40 1.76 1.85
CA LEU A 67 -7.70 1.67 3.27
C LEU A 67 -6.48 2.11 4.09
N LEU A 68 -6.71 3.02 5.03
CA LEU A 68 -5.78 3.28 6.12
C LEU A 68 -6.04 2.24 7.20
N PHE A 69 -4.97 1.58 7.61
CA PHE A 69 -4.99 0.70 8.77
C PHE A 69 -4.23 1.39 9.90
N ASP A 70 -4.92 1.59 11.02
CA ASP A 70 -4.37 2.06 12.29
C ASP A 70 -4.60 0.97 13.35
N GLY A 71 -3.50 0.45 13.91
CA GLY A 71 -3.53 -0.66 14.85
C GLY A 71 -2.21 -0.85 15.56
N GLU A 72 -2.26 -1.63 16.63
CA GLU A 72 -1.08 -2.03 17.40
C GLU A 72 -0.54 -3.35 16.87
N ASN A 73 0.75 -3.61 17.09
CA ASN A 73 1.41 -4.84 16.64
C ASN A 73 1.16 -5.14 15.15
N LEU A 74 1.46 -4.14 14.30
CA LEU A 74 1.52 -4.35 12.86
C LEU A 74 2.37 -5.59 12.61
N PRO A 75 1.85 -6.62 11.91
CA PRO A 75 2.57 -7.85 11.73
C PRO A 75 3.90 -7.49 11.09
N ASP A 76 4.99 -8.06 11.63
CA ASP A 76 6.19 -8.16 10.83
C ASP A 76 5.74 -8.87 9.56
N PHE A 77 5.79 -8.17 8.43
CA PHE A 77 5.45 -8.72 7.13
C PHE A 77 6.56 -9.69 6.68
N VAL A 78 6.96 -10.63 7.55
CA VAL A 78 8.09 -11.54 7.40
C VAL A 78 8.03 -12.31 6.07
N SER A 79 6.84 -12.47 5.49
CA SER A 79 6.63 -13.13 4.19
C SER A 79 6.79 -12.24 2.95
N SER A 80 7.03 -10.93 3.08
CA SER A 80 7.32 -10.05 1.93
C SER A 80 8.32 -8.97 2.33
N PRO A 81 9.51 -8.92 1.68
CA PRO A 81 10.50 -7.91 1.99
C PRO A 81 9.88 -6.52 1.81
N GLY A 82 10.03 -5.67 2.80
CA GLY A 82 9.48 -4.33 2.81
C GLY A 82 10.10 -3.49 3.90
N ARG A 83 9.75 -2.22 3.92
CA ARG A 83 10.31 -1.24 4.85
C ARG A 83 9.34 -0.11 5.14
N TRP A 84 9.55 0.51 6.28
CA TRP A 84 8.85 1.73 6.67
C TRP A 84 9.56 2.94 6.07
N VAL A 85 8.81 3.82 5.43
CA VAL A 85 9.33 5.06 4.82
C VAL A 85 8.61 6.28 5.41
N LYS A 86 9.36 7.38 5.53
CA LYS A 86 8.82 8.70 5.93
C LYS A 86 8.29 9.47 4.73
N GLY A 87 7.57 10.56 4.99
CA GLY A 87 7.00 11.43 3.96
C GLY A 87 8.04 11.99 2.97
N GLU A 88 9.14 12.55 3.48
CA GLU A 88 10.24 13.07 2.64
C GLU A 88 10.77 12.04 1.65
N GLU A 89 11.01 10.81 2.12
CA GLU A 89 11.48 9.73 1.27
C GLU A 89 10.39 9.31 0.27
N LEU A 90 9.15 9.13 0.75
CA LEU A 90 8.02 8.69 -0.07
C LEU A 90 7.73 9.64 -1.24
N GLU A 91 7.92 10.95 -1.05
CA GLU A 91 7.71 11.96 -2.08
C GLU A 91 8.56 11.67 -3.33
N GLY A 92 9.83 11.33 -3.15
CA GLY A 92 10.79 11.07 -4.22
C GLY A 92 10.79 9.63 -4.76
N LEU A 93 10.16 8.68 -4.07
CA LEU A 93 10.28 7.26 -4.43
C LEU A 93 9.64 6.96 -5.80
N PRO A 94 10.35 6.22 -6.69
CA PRO A 94 9.78 5.73 -7.93
C PRO A 94 8.75 4.63 -7.61
N LEU A 95 7.47 4.98 -7.74
CA LEU A 95 6.36 4.05 -7.49
C LEU A 95 5.63 3.68 -8.79
N PRO A 96 5.09 2.44 -8.88
CA PRO A 96 4.15 2.05 -9.93
C PRO A 96 2.92 2.96 -9.96
N GLY A 97 2.24 3.01 -11.11
CA GLY A 97 1.10 3.90 -11.35
C GLY A 97 0.04 3.94 -10.23
N PRO A 98 -0.54 2.80 -9.80
CA PRO A 98 -1.51 2.80 -8.72
C PRO A 98 -0.92 3.28 -7.39
N SER A 99 0.28 2.82 -7.03
CA SER A 99 0.96 3.20 -5.79
C SER A 99 1.29 4.69 -5.74
N ARG A 100 1.66 5.28 -6.88
CA ARG A 100 1.86 6.73 -7.01
C ARG A 100 0.59 7.50 -6.70
N LYS A 101 -0.56 7.04 -7.19
CA LYS A 101 -1.87 7.65 -6.89
C LYS A 101 -2.26 7.51 -5.42
N VAL A 102 -1.93 6.38 -4.79
CA VAL A 102 -2.11 6.21 -3.34
C VAL A 102 -1.27 7.21 -2.56
N ARG A 103 0.00 7.40 -2.95
CA ARG A 103 0.87 8.43 -2.37
C ARG A 103 0.26 9.83 -2.51
N GLU A 104 -0.23 10.19 -3.70
CA GLU A 104 -0.89 11.48 -3.94
C GLU A 104 -2.10 11.67 -3.01
N LEU A 105 -2.93 10.64 -2.81
CA LEU A 105 -4.04 10.70 -1.85
C LEU A 105 -3.57 10.88 -0.41
N LEU A 106 -2.51 10.21 0.01
CA LEU A 106 -1.97 10.30 1.37
C LEU A 106 -1.48 11.73 1.69
N PHE A 107 -0.76 12.36 0.75
CA PHE A 107 -0.34 13.75 0.89
C PHE A 107 -1.50 14.72 0.82
N ALA A 108 -2.42 14.55 -0.13
CA ALA A 108 -3.59 15.42 -0.28
C ALA A 108 -4.51 15.40 0.96
N ALA A 109 -4.62 14.25 1.64
CA ALA A 109 -5.40 14.09 2.87
C ALA A 109 -4.63 14.52 4.14
N GLY A 110 -3.38 14.97 4.02
CA GLY A 110 -2.58 15.38 5.18
C GLY A 110 -2.20 14.23 6.14
N ILE A 111 -2.34 12.98 5.69
CA ILE A 111 -1.99 11.79 6.48
C ILE A 111 -0.48 11.67 6.65
N ILE A 112 0.26 12.11 5.63
CA ILE A 112 1.72 12.15 5.59
C ILE A 112 2.14 13.57 5.20
N SER A 113 3.22 14.05 5.80
CA SER A 113 3.82 15.35 5.48
C SER A 113 5.31 15.19 5.18
N VAL A 114 5.82 16.04 4.29
CA VAL A 114 7.25 16.32 4.17
C VAL A 114 7.59 17.31 5.30
N ARG A 115 8.52 16.97 6.18
CA ARG A 115 8.96 17.87 7.27
C ARG A 115 10.41 18.27 7.07
#